data_AF-A0A7W3RES7-F1
#
_entry.id   AF-A0A7W3RES7-F1
#
_cell.length_a   1.000
_cell.length_b   1.000
_cell.length_c   1.000
_cell.angle_alpha   90.00
_cell.angle_beta   90.00
_cell.angle_gamma   90.00
#
_symmetry.space_group_name_H-M   'P 1'
#
loop_
_entity.id
_entity.type
_entity.pdbx_description
1 polymer ?
#
loop_
_entity_poly.entity_id
_entity_poly.type
_entity_poly.pdbx_seq_one_letter_code
_entity_poly.pdbx_strand_id
1 'polypeptide(L)'
;MLTGSTRLKAASAHKMILNMISTAAMIKVGKAYENLMIDVHVSNEKLKERAIGIICKITGVSYEQANQTLEEANNEVKTAVVMIKTNENYDTAKMLLNDAGGYVRKAIEHYV
;
A
#
# COMPACT_ATOMS: atom_id res chain seq x y z
N MET A 1 -33.12 17.58 -16.59
CA MET A 1 -32.69 17.51 -15.17
C MET A 1 -33.94 17.46 -14.31
N LEU A 2 -33.98 16.60 -13.28
CA LEU A 2 -35.12 16.52 -12.37
C LEU A 2 -34.93 17.55 -11.24
N THR A 3 -35.77 18.57 -11.22
CA THR A 3 -35.73 19.64 -10.21
C THR A 3 -35.77 19.06 -8.80
N GLY A 4 -34.82 19.46 -7.94
CA GLY A 4 -34.71 18.99 -6.56
C GLY A 4 -34.06 17.62 -6.34
N SER A 5 -33.71 16.85 -7.39
CA SER A 5 -33.10 15.53 -7.21
C SER A 5 -31.59 15.61 -6.92
N THR A 6 -31.25 15.86 -5.65
CA THR A 6 -29.86 16.01 -5.17
C THR A 6 -29.03 14.73 -5.28
N ARG A 7 -29.66 13.55 -5.39
CA ARG A 7 -29.00 12.26 -5.65
C ARG A 7 -28.24 12.21 -6.98
N LEU A 8 -28.48 13.14 -7.90
CA LEU A 8 -27.79 13.21 -9.19
C LEU A 8 -26.46 13.97 -9.05
N LYS A 9 -26.42 15.23 -9.48
CA LYS A 9 -25.18 16.01 -9.54
C LYS A 9 -24.57 16.25 -8.16
N ALA A 10 -25.37 16.57 -7.16
CA ALA A 10 -24.86 16.89 -5.84
C ALA A 10 -24.24 15.65 -5.16
N ALA A 11 -24.90 14.49 -5.19
CA ALA A 11 -24.32 13.26 -4.63
C ALA A 11 -23.04 12.82 -5.36
N SER A 12 -22.98 12.96 -6.69
CA SER A 12 -21.73 12.71 -7.43
C SER A 12 -20.60 13.66 -7.01
N ALA A 13 -20.91 14.95 -6.81
CA ALA A 13 -19.94 15.92 -6.30
C ALA A 13 -19.46 15.55 -4.88
N HIS A 14 -20.37 15.20 -3.97
CA HIS A 14 -20.02 14.75 -2.63
C HIS A 14 -19.12 13.51 -2.66
N LYS A 15 -19.42 12.51 -3.49
CA LYS A 15 -18.59 11.32 -3.64
C LYS A 15 -17.17 11.68 -4.08
N MET A 16 -17.02 12.57 -5.06
CA MET A 16 -15.70 13.00 -5.51
C MET A 16 -14.93 13.70 -4.39
N ILE A 17 -15.56 14.62 -3.67
CA ILE A 17 -14.93 15.34 -2.54
C ILE A 17 -14.51 14.37 -1.44
N LEU A 18 -15.38 13.45 -1.03
CA LEU A 18 -15.08 12.45 0.00
C LEU A 18 -13.97 11.49 -0.43
N ASN A 19 -13.95 11.09 -1.70
CA ASN A 19 -12.87 10.28 -2.26
C ASN A 19 -11.53 11.05 -2.25
N MET A 20 -11.55 12.34 -2.60
CA MET A 20 -10.34 13.17 -2.57
C MET A 20 -9.80 13.34 -1.15
N ILE A 21 -10.66 13.66 -0.18
CA ILE A 21 -10.25 13.85 1.22
C ILE A 21 -9.66 12.56 1.78
N SER A 22 -10.38 11.44 1.65
CA SER A 22 -9.93 10.15 2.20
C SER A 22 -8.65 9.66 1.52
N THR A 23 -8.54 9.76 0.20
CA THR A 23 -7.34 9.36 -0.54
C THR A 23 -6.15 10.24 -0.19
N ALA A 24 -6.32 11.57 -0.16
CA ALA A 24 -5.24 12.50 0.19
C ALA A 24 -4.73 12.28 1.62
N ALA A 25 -5.64 12.06 2.57
CA ALA A 25 -5.28 11.76 3.95
C ALA A 25 -4.48 10.44 4.04
N MET A 26 -4.93 9.37 3.38
CA MET A 26 -4.24 8.07 3.38
C MET A 26 -2.86 8.14 2.73
N ILE A 27 -2.71 8.90 1.64
CA ILE A 27 -1.40 9.15 1.04
C ILE A 27 -0.49 9.88 2.03
N LYS A 28 -1.00 10.91 2.72
CA LYS A 28 -0.24 11.70 3.69
C LYS A 28 0.21 10.89 4.89
N VAL A 29 -0.50 9.83 5.30
CA VAL A 29 -0.09 8.92 6.39
C VAL A 29 0.70 7.70 5.90
N GLY A 30 1.26 7.74 4.69
CA GLY A 30 2.18 6.72 4.19
C GLY A 30 1.53 5.39 3.79
N LYS A 31 0.23 5.37 3.46
CA LYS A 31 -0.49 4.17 3.02
C LYS A 31 -0.32 3.88 1.52
N ALA A 32 0.30 4.80 0.80
CA ALA A 32 0.67 4.66 -0.60
C ALA A 32 2.19 4.86 -0.78
N TYR A 33 2.77 4.14 -1.74
CA TYR A 33 4.12 4.33 -2.24
C TYR A 33 4.00 4.69 -3.72
N GLU A 34 4.48 5.88 -4.10
CA GLU A 34 4.20 6.47 -5.42
C GLU A 34 2.70 6.52 -5.69
N ASN A 35 2.21 5.81 -6.72
CA ASN A 35 0.79 5.68 -7.05
C ASN A 35 0.21 4.29 -6.65
N LEU A 36 0.98 3.47 -5.93
CA LEU A 36 0.59 2.13 -5.50
C LEU A 36 0.10 2.15 -4.06
N MET A 37 -1.06 1.54 -3.81
CA MET A 37 -1.57 1.34 -2.46
C MET A 37 -0.85 0.16 -1.83
N ILE A 38 -0.04 0.42 -0.80
CA ILE A 38 0.83 -0.59 -0.15
C ILE A 38 0.28 -1.09 1.18
N ASP A 39 -0.84 -0.52 1.65
CA ASP A 39 -1.55 -0.97 2.85
C ASP A 39 -2.79 -1.78 2.46
N VAL A 40 -2.59 -2.84 1.69
CA VAL A 40 -3.66 -3.71 1.22
C VAL A 40 -3.91 -4.80 2.24
N HIS A 41 -5.16 -4.92 2.70
CA HIS A 41 -5.57 -6.07 3.51
C HIS A 41 -5.89 -7.26 2.61
N VAL A 42 -5.03 -8.28 2.60
CA VAL A 42 -5.15 -9.47 1.76
C VAL A 42 -6.20 -10.41 2.35
N SER A 43 -7.47 -10.22 1.97
CA SER A 43 -8.61 -11.02 2.46
C SER A 43 -9.14 -12.07 1.47
N ASN A 44 -8.61 -12.10 0.25
CA ASN A 44 -9.00 -13.03 -0.80
C ASN A 44 -7.90 -13.15 -1.85
N GLU A 45 -8.02 -14.16 -2.71
CA GLU A 45 -7.04 -14.48 -3.74
C GLU A 45 -6.75 -13.32 -4.69
N LYS A 46 -7.78 -12.57 -5.11
CA LYS A 46 -7.60 -11.39 -5.98
C LYS A 46 -6.75 -10.31 -5.31
N LEU A 47 -6.91 -10.12 -4.00
CA LEU A 47 -6.10 -9.16 -3.25
C LEU A 47 -4.68 -9.69 -2.99
N LYS A 48 -4.50 -11.02 -2.87
CA LYS A 48 -3.19 -11.67 -2.80
C LYS A 48 -2.42 -11.44 -4.10
N GLU A 49 -3.03 -11.75 -5.24
CA GLU A 49 -2.46 -11.49 -6.57
C GLU A 49 -2.09 -10.02 -6.78
N ARG A 50 -2.97 -9.11 -6.35
CA ARG A 50 -2.69 -7.67 -6.41
C ARG A 50 -1.49 -7.30 -5.54
N ALA A 51 -1.38 -7.85 -4.33
CA ALA A 51 -0.27 -7.60 -3.41
C ALA A 51 1.07 -8.05 -4.00
N ILE A 52 1.12 -9.27 -4.56
CA ILE A 52 2.32 -9.79 -5.24
C ILE A 52 2.71 -8.87 -6.40
N GLY A 53 1.74 -8.48 -7.25
CA GLY A 53 1.99 -7.57 -8.36
C GLY A 53 2.47 -6.17 -7.92
N ILE A 54 2.05 -5.67 -6.75
CA ILE A 54 2.57 -4.43 -6.16
C ILE A 54 4.03 -4.60 -5.75
N ILE A 55 4.36 -5.71 -5.07
CA ILE A 55 5.73 -6.02 -4.62
C ILE A 55 6.65 -6.06 -5.84
N CYS A 56 6.34 -6.87 -6.86
CA CYS A 56 7.13 -6.97 -8.09
C CYS A 56 7.37 -5.60 -8.74
N LYS A 57 6.34 -4.74 -8.81
CA LYS A 57 6.47 -3.39 -9.41
C LYS A 57 7.41 -2.47 -8.64
N ILE A 58 7.41 -2.56 -7.31
CA ILE A 58 8.24 -1.69 -6.45
C ILE A 58 9.68 -2.22 -6.38
N THR A 59 9.84 -3.54 -6.26
CA THR A 59 11.14 -4.15 -5.96
C THR A 59 11.88 -4.60 -7.20
N GLY A 60 11.18 -4.96 -8.28
CA GLY A 60 11.73 -5.52 -9.51
C GLY A 60 12.01 -7.03 -9.45
N VAL A 61 11.60 -7.71 -8.37
CA VAL A 61 11.83 -9.15 -8.19
C VAL A 61 10.85 -10.02 -8.98
N SER A 62 11.18 -11.31 -9.10
CA SER A 62 10.30 -12.30 -9.73
C SER A 62 9.00 -12.49 -8.94
N TYR A 63 7.96 -12.98 -9.62
CA TYR A 63 6.68 -13.30 -8.98
C TYR A 63 6.85 -14.31 -7.83
N GLU A 64 7.66 -15.35 -8.05
CA GLU A 64 7.92 -16.40 -7.04
C GLU A 64 8.56 -15.82 -5.78
N GLN A 65 9.59 -14.98 -5.95
CA GLN A 65 10.24 -14.31 -4.82
C GLN A 65 9.27 -13.36 -4.11
N ALA A 66 8.46 -12.58 -4.84
CA ALA A 66 7.48 -11.69 -4.25
C ALA A 66 6.38 -12.45 -3.48
N ASN A 67 5.92 -13.61 -3.99
CA ASN A 67 4.94 -14.44 -3.30
C ASN A 67 5.53 -15.03 -2.01
N GLN A 68 6.75 -15.58 -2.07
CA GLN A 68 7.41 -16.13 -0.91
C GLN A 68 7.63 -15.05 0.16
N THR A 69 8.15 -13.89 -0.20
CA THR A 69 8.39 -12.81 0.76
C THR A 69 7.08 -12.23 1.32
N LEU A 70 5.99 -12.22 0.54
CA LEU A 70 4.66 -11.83 1.04
C LEU A 70 4.16 -12.78 2.13
N GLU A 71 4.40 -14.08 1.97
CA GLU A 71 4.04 -15.10 2.96
C GLU A 71 4.91 -14.98 4.23
N GLU A 72 6.22 -14.79 4.07
CA GLU A 72 7.15 -14.52 5.17
C GLU A 72 6.81 -13.22 5.92
N ALA A 73 6.22 -12.24 5.22
CA ALA A 73 5.78 -10.98 5.78
C ALA A 73 4.38 -11.01 6.39
N ASN A 74 3.78 -12.18 6.63
CA ASN A 74 2.42 -12.32 7.16
C ASN A 74 1.35 -11.57 6.32
N ASN A 75 1.50 -11.58 4.99
CA ASN A 75 0.68 -10.83 4.03
C ASN A 75 0.73 -9.30 4.17
N GLU A 76 1.73 -8.75 4.87
CA GLU A 76 1.96 -7.31 4.97
C GLU A 76 2.84 -6.81 3.82
N VAL A 77 2.22 -6.17 2.81
CA VAL A 77 2.94 -5.66 1.62
C VAL A 77 4.04 -4.67 1.97
N LYS A 78 3.82 -3.77 2.94
CA LYS A 78 4.84 -2.80 3.37
C LYS A 78 6.10 -3.49 3.89
N THR A 79 5.91 -4.48 4.76
CA THR A 79 6.99 -5.23 5.40
C THR A 79 7.73 -6.05 4.34
N ALA A 80 7.00 -6.72 3.43
CA ALA A 80 7.60 -7.47 2.33
C ALA A 80 8.49 -6.60 1.42
N VAL A 81 8.03 -5.38 1.08
CA VAL A 81 8.83 -4.44 0.28
C VAL A 81 10.11 -4.02 1.00
N VAL A 82 10.03 -3.73 2.31
CA VAL A 82 11.21 -3.37 3.10
C VAL A 82 12.18 -4.55 3.18
N MET A 83 11.71 -5.76 3.51
CA MET A 83 12.52 -6.99 3.56
C MET A 83 13.33 -7.18 2.27
N ILE A 84 12.69 -7.04 1.10
CA ILE A 84 13.38 -7.21 -0.19
C ILE A 84 14.40 -6.10 -0.45
N LYS A 85 14.10 -4.85 -0.10
CA LYS A 85 14.99 -3.71 -0.39
C LYS A 85 16.18 -3.62 0.56
N THR A 86 16.02 -4.03 1.81
CA THR A 86 17.10 -4.03 2.81
C THR A 86 17.79 -5.39 2.92
N ASN A 87 17.22 -6.44 2.31
CA ASN A 87 17.66 -7.83 2.43
C ASN A 87 17.69 -8.33 3.89
N GLU A 88 16.72 -7.87 4.69
CA GLU A 88 16.59 -8.16 6.13
C GLU A 88 15.39 -9.07 6.44
N ASN A 89 15.41 -9.65 7.64
CA ASN A 89 14.32 -10.50 8.13
C ASN A 89 13.05 -9.70 8.49
N TYR A 90 11.95 -10.44 8.74
CA TYR A 90 10.66 -9.86 9.09
C TYR A 90 10.71 -8.91 10.29
N ASP A 91 11.34 -9.32 11.38
CA ASP A 91 11.38 -8.54 12.62
C ASP A 91 12.13 -7.22 12.45
N THR A 92 13.27 -7.27 11.77
CA THR A 92 14.10 -6.08 11.47
C THR A 92 13.37 -5.15 10.51
N ALA A 93 12.77 -5.69 9.45
CA ALA A 93 11.99 -4.89 8.51
C ALA A 93 10.79 -4.22 9.18
N LYS A 94 10.12 -4.91 10.11
CA LYS A 94 9.00 -4.37 10.89
C LYS A 94 9.45 -3.28 11.86
N MET A 95 10.61 -3.47 12.51
CA MET A 95 11.22 -2.46 13.36
C MET A 95 11.57 -1.20 12.56
N LEU A 96 12.25 -1.34 11.42
CA LEU A 96 12.59 -0.23 10.53
C LEU A 96 11.33 0.51 10.05
N LEU A 97 10.27 -0.21 9.71
CA LEU A 97 9.01 0.39 9.29
C LEU A 97 8.34 1.17 10.42
N ASN A 98 8.40 0.66 11.65
CA ASN A 98 7.86 1.35 12.83
C ASN A 98 8.65 2.62 13.16
N ASP A 99 9.98 2.56 13.13
CA ASP A 99 10.86 3.70 13.36
C ASP A 99 10.66 4.79 12.29
N ALA A 100 10.39 4.37 11.06
CA ALA A 100 10.04 5.25 9.95
C ALA A 100 8.61 5.82 10.04
N GLY A 101 7.81 5.47 11.05
CA GLY A 101 6.42 5.91 11.22
C GLY A 101 5.46 5.33 10.17
N GLY A 102 5.77 4.15 9.62
CA GLY A 102 4.97 3.47 8.60
C GLY A 102 5.21 3.93 7.16
N TYR A 103 6.22 4.78 6.94
CA TYR A 103 6.61 5.28 5.61
C TYR A 103 7.70 4.40 5.00
N VAL A 104 7.33 3.59 4.01
CA VAL A 104 8.25 2.66 3.32
C VAL A 104 9.46 3.38 2.71
N ARG A 105 9.27 4.56 2.10
CA ARG A 105 10.39 5.32 1.51
C ARG A 105 11.45 5.69 2.54
N LYS A 106 11.04 6.18 3.71
CA LYS A 106 11.97 6.51 4.81
C LYS A 106 12.66 5.26 5.35
N ALA A 107 11.92 4.16 5.51
CA ALA A 107 12.47 2.90 5.99
C ALA A 107 13.59 2.34 5.09
N ILE A 108 13.46 2.54 3.76
CA ILE A 108 14.48 2.10 2.79
C ILE A 108 15.66 3.08 2.73
N GLU A 109 15.40 4.39 2.72
CA GLU A 109 16.46 5.43 2.64
C GLU A 109 17.40 5.43 3.85
N HIS A 110 16.95 4.99 5.03
CA HIS A 110 17.83 4.85 6.20
C HIS A 110 18.86 3.71 6.08
N TYR A 111 18.75 2.85 5.05
CA TYR A 111 19.58 1.64 4.90
C TYR A 111 20.41 1.61 3.59
N VAL A 112 20.15 2.53 2.65
CA VAL A 112 20.85 2.61 1.34
C VAL A 112 21.85 3.76 1.33
#